data_AF-A0A928ZB87-F1
#
_entry.id   AF-A0A928ZB87-F1
#
_cell.length_a   1.000
_cell.length_b   1.000
_cell.length_c   1.000
_cell.angle_alpha   90.00
_cell.angle_beta   90.00
_cell.angle_gamma   90.00
#
_symmetry.space_group_name_H-M   'P 1'
#
loop_
_entity.id
_entity.type
_entity.pdbx_description
1 polymer ?
#
loop_
_entity_poly.entity_id
_entity_poly.type
_entity_poly.pdbx_seq_one_letter_code
_entity_poly.pdbx_strand_id
1 'polypeptide(L)'
;MAIFRVTQANDNGEGDTANTLSWAIKEANNAAGDDTIVLDTNVTVAGVMKRLLNSNITLTGDDPDTATVETVSISGGDTYRPLFVKSGTVNLANLT
;
A
#
# COMPACT_ATOMS: atom_id res chain seq x y z
N MET A 1 -9.68 -1.65 -12.05
CA MET A 1 -9.97 -0.93 -10.80
C MET A 1 -10.59 -1.88 -9.80
N ALA A 2 -9.71 -2.59 -9.12
CA ALA A 2 -9.95 -3.26 -7.86
C ALA A 2 -9.50 -2.36 -6.70
N ILE A 3 -10.04 -2.64 -5.51
CA ILE A 3 -9.64 -2.02 -4.25
C ILE A 3 -9.00 -3.09 -3.37
N PHE A 4 -7.77 -2.83 -2.91
CA PHE A 4 -7.05 -3.71 -1.99
C PHE A 4 -6.88 -2.99 -0.65
N ARG A 5 -7.46 -3.56 0.42
CA ARG A 5 -7.43 -2.97 1.75
C ARG A 5 -6.29 -3.49 2.61
N VAL A 6 -5.55 -2.57 3.20
CA VAL A 6 -4.48 -2.81 4.16
C VAL A 6 -5.04 -2.59 5.56
N THR A 7 -5.27 -3.68 6.29
CA THR A 7 -5.79 -3.66 7.67
C THR A 7 -4.77 -4.16 8.70
N GLN A 8 -3.62 -4.67 8.24
CA GLN A 8 -2.53 -5.10 9.09
C GLN A 8 -1.53 -3.98 9.32
N ALA A 9 -1.33 -3.61 10.59
CA ALA A 9 -0.41 -2.55 10.97
C ALA A 9 1.07 -2.92 10.81
N ASN A 10 1.41 -4.21 10.73
CA ASN A 10 2.78 -4.68 10.61
C ASN A 10 2.97 -5.47 9.31
N ASP A 11 4.07 -5.19 8.61
CA ASP A 11 4.41 -5.84 7.35
C ASP A 11 5.88 -6.26 7.32
N ASN A 12 6.14 -7.48 6.86
CA ASN A 12 7.50 -8.01 6.70
C ASN A 12 8.13 -7.67 5.33
N GLY A 13 7.36 -7.11 4.40
CA GLY A 13 7.81 -6.75 3.05
C GLY A 13 7.77 -7.90 2.02
N GLU A 14 7.36 -9.10 2.41
CA GLU A 14 7.38 -10.30 1.56
C GLU A 14 6.12 -10.45 0.69
N GLY A 15 5.00 -9.85 1.08
CA GLY A 15 3.70 -9.98 0.41
C GLY A 15 3.07 -11.37 0.51
N ASP A 16 3.39 -12.10 1.58
CA ASP A 16 2.89 -13.44 1.89
C ASP A 16 1.74 -13.43 2.92
N THR A 17 1.57 -12.32 3.63
CA THR A 17 0.54 -12.15 4.66
C THR A 17 -0.59 -11.29 4.11
N ALA A 18 -1.81 -11.82 4.07
CA ALA A 18 -2.97 -11.09 3.54
C ALA A 18 -3.21 -9.76 4.29
N ASN A 19 -3.70 -8.76 3.55
CA ASN A 19 -4.02 -7.42 4.07
C ASN A 19 -2.85 -6.63 4.67
N THR A 20 -1.59 -7.03 4.41
CA THR A 20 -0.43 -6.16 4.59
C THR A 20 -0.19 -5.28 3.35
N LEU A 21 0.63 -4.24 3.47
CA LEU A 21 0.96 -3.34 2.37
C LEU A 21 1.65 -4.06 1.22
N SER A 22 2.66 -4.89 1.50
CA SER A 22 3.40 -5.66 0.52
C SER A 22 2.52 -6.68 -0.21
N TRP A 23 1.54 -7.27 0.49
CA TRP A 23 0.51 -8.11 -0.12
C TRP A 23 -0.39 -7.30 -1.03
N ALA A 24 -0.89 -6.14 -0.59
CA ALA A 24 -1.76 -5.29 -1.41
C ALA A 24 -1.05 -4.81 -2.68
N ILE A 25 0.23 -4.43 -2.60
CA ILE A 25 1.06 -4.09 -3.76
C ILE A 25 1.18 -5.28 -4.72
N LYS A 26 1.42 -6.49 -4.20
CA LYS A 26 1.51 -7.70 -5.02
C LYS A 26 0.20 -7.97 -5.76
N GLU A 27 -0.93 -7.88 -5.09
CA GLU A 27 -2.24 -8.14 -5.71
C GLU A 27 -2.62 -7.05 -6.72
N ALA A 28 -2.40 -5.76 -6.41
CA ALA A 28 -2.63 -4.64 -7.32
C ALA A 28 -1.75 -4.69 -8.58
N ASN A 29 -0.52 -5.16 -8.46
CA ASN A 29 0.35 -5.37 -9.62
C ASN A 29 -0.13 -6.51 -10.55
N ASN A 30 -0.87 -7.48 -10.02
CA ASN A 30 -1.36 -8.65 -10.79
C ASN A 30 -2.76 -8.42 -11.35
N ALA A 31 -3.54 -7.52 -10.77
CA ALA A 31 -4.85 -7.15 -11.23
C ALA A 31 -4.79 -6.24 -12.47
N ALA A 32 -5.87 -6.22 -13.24
CA ALA A 32 -5.95 -5.48 -14.49
C ALA A 32 -6.54 -4.08 -14.26
N GLY A 33 -5.85 -3.08 -14.82
CA GLY A 33 -6.27 -1.69 -14.85
C GLY A 33 -5.57 -0.83 -13.80
N ASP A 34 -6.10 0.38 -13.61
CA ASP A 34 -5.63 1.30 -12.58
C ASP A 34 -6.34 0.95 -11.27
N ASP A 35 -5.57 0.57 -10.26
CA ASP A 35 -6.09 0.00 -9.01
C ASP A 35 -5.80 0.90 -7.81
N THR A 36 -6.59 0.70 -6.75
CA THR A 36 -6.47 1.49 -5.52
C THR A 36 -6.09 0.59 -4.36
N ILE A 37 -5.09 1.01 -3.61
CA ILE A 37 -4.74 0.45 -2.32
C ILE A 37 -5.17 1.45 -1.25
N VAL A 38 -6.03 0.99 -0.34
CA VAL A 38 -6.55 1.79 0.79
C VAL A 38 -5.89 1.32 2.07
N LEU A 39 -5.35 2.26 2.84
CA LEU A 39 -4.80 2.00 4.16
C LEU A 39 -5.87 2.33 5.22
N ASP A 40 -6.41 1.29 5.84
CA ASP A 40 -7.37 1.42 6.95
C ASP A 40 -6.63 1.52 8.31
N THR A 41 -5.30 1.53 8.30
CA THR A 41 -4.47 1.58 9.50
C THR A 41 -3.07 2.14 9.20
N ASN A 42 -2.37 2.59 10.25
CA ASN A 42 -0.96 2.95 10.17
C ASN A 42 -0.11 1.70 9.95
N VAL A 43 0.82 1.76 9.00
CA VAL A 43 1.66 0.62 8.63
C VAL A 43 3.11 0.86 9.06
N THR A 44 3.69 -0.12 9.74
CA THR A 44 5.13 -0.23 9.97
C THR A 44 5.70 -1.41 9.19
N VAL A 45 6.60 -1.12 8.27
CA VAL A 45 7.37 -2.11 7.53
C VAL A 45 8.60 -2.50 8.36
N ALA A 46 8.64 -3.76 8.80
CA ALA A 46 9.67 -4.32 9.68
C ALA A 46 10.74 -5.14 8.94
N GLY A 47 10.69 -5.19 7.61
CA GLY A 47 11.64 -5.90 6.76
C GLY A 47 11.91 -5.16 5.44
N VAL A 48 12.81 -5.70 4.62
CA VAL A 48 13.10 -5.12 3.30
C VAL A 48 11.89 -5.31 2.40
N MET A 49 11.32 -4.22 1.89
CA MET A 49 10.21 -4.28 0.94
C MET A 49 10.66 -4.97 -0.37
N LYS A 50 10.15 -6.18 -0.63
CA LYS A 50 10.44 -6.94 -1.86
C LYS A 50 9.41 -6.71 -2.96
N ARG A 51 8.32 -6.01 -2.63
CA ARG A 51 7.20 -5.74 -3.54
C ARG A 51 7.30 -4.31 -4.05
N LEU A 52 7.61 -4.17 -5.33
CA LEU A 52 7.74 -2.88 -6.01
C LEU A 52 6.39 -2.52 -6.64
N LEU A 53 5.97 -1.27 -6.56
CA LEU A 53 4.83 -0.75 -7.32
C LEU A 53 5.21 -0.78 -8.81
N ASN A 54 4.50 -1.57 -9.62
CA ASN A 54 4.88 -1.81 -11.03
C ASN A 54 3.75 -1.60 -12.04
N SER A 55 2.58 -1.17 -11.59
CA SER A 55 1.42 -0.77 -12.40
C SER A 55 0.92 0.62 -11.99
N ASN A 56 -0.13 1.12 -12.64
CA ASN A 56 -0.79 2.35 -12.22
C ASN A 56 -1.55 2.11 -10.91
N ILE A 57 -1.15 2.77 -9.84
CA ILE A 57 -1.69 2.53 -8.49
C ILE A 57 -1.98 3.86 -7.80
N THR A 58 -3.16 3.96 -7.21
CA THR A 58 -3.45 4.98 -6.19
C THR A 58 -3.28 4.36 -4.81
N LEU A 59 -2.41 4.92 -3.99
CA LEU A 59 -2.22 4.55 -2.58
C LEU A 59 -2.79 5.68 -1.72
N THR A 60 -3.78 5.37 -0.89
CA THR A 60 -4.51 6.40 -0.15
C THR A 60 -4.95 5.96 1.23
N GLY A 61 -5.07 6.93 2.15
CA GLY A 61 -5.82 6.78 3.42
C GLY A 61 -7.31 7.11 3.30
N ASP A 62 -7.76 7.56 2.12
CA ASP A 62 -9.17 7.79 1.84
C ASP A 62 -9.86 6.47 1.52
N ASP A 63 -10.93 6.17 2.25
CA ASP A 63 -11.78 5.04 1.90
C ASP A 63 -12.78 5.49 0.79
N PRO A 64 -12.71 4.95 -0.44
CA PRO A 64 -13.62 5.32 -1.53
C PRO A 64 -15.06 4.83 -1.34
N ASP A 65 -15.30 3.85 -0.45
CA ASP A 65 -16.63 3.35 -0.11
C ASP A 65 -17.32 4.17 0.98
N THR A 66 -16.58 5.08 1.63
CA THR A 66 -17.11 5.95 2.68
C THR A 66 -16.71 7.42 2.44
N ALA A 67 -17.27 8.35 3.22
CA ALA A 67 -16.84 9.75 3.17
C ALA A 67 -15.71 10.06 4.17
N THR A 68 -15.11 9.03 4.80
CA THR A 68 -14.06 9.24 5.80
C THR A 68 -12.71 9.41 5.13
N VAL A 69 -12.09 10.54 5.41
CA VAL A 69 -10.71 10.84 5.08
C VAL A 69 -9.87 10.57 6.31
N GLU A 70 -9.00 9.56 6.27
CA GLU A 70 -8.02 9.32 7.32
C GLU A 70 -6.62 9.64 6.79
N THR A 71 -5.84 10.38 7.59
CA THR A 71 -4.40 10.50 7.33
C THR A 71 -3.70 9.37 8.06
N VAL A 72 -3.19 8.42 7.28
CA VAL A 72 -2.48 7.24 7.76
C VAL A 72 -1.00 7.31 7.39
N SER A 73 -0.18 6.60 8.14
CA SER A 73 1.28 6.62 7.97
C SER A 73 1.83 5.33 7.40
N ILE A 74 2.91 5.46 6.63
CA ILE A 74 3.74 4.33 6.20
C ILE A 74 5.16 4.55 6.68
N SER A 75 5.54 3.84 7.73
CA SER A 75 6.86 3.94 8.34
C SER A 75 7.72 2.72 8.02
N GLY A 76 9.01 2.93 7.82
CA GLY A 76 10.02 1.87 7.84
C GLY A 76 10.77 1.77 9.16
N GLY A 77 10.29 2.42 10.22
CA GLY A 77 10.93 2.44 11.55
C GLY A 77 12.37 2.90 11.52
N ASP A 78 12.66 3.96 10.75
CA ASP A 78 14.00 4.53 10.46
C ASP A 78 15.02 3.59 9.79
N THR A 79 14.68 2.31 9.64
CA THR A 79 15.59 1.26 9.14
C THR A 79 15.28 0.92 7.69
N TYR A 80 14.00 0.80 7.36
CA TYR A 80 13.55 0.30 6.06
C TYR A 80 13.01 1.44 5.20
N ARG A 81 13.04 1.25 3.88
CA ARG A 81 12.34 2.11 2.93
C ARG A 81 11.05 1.41 2.55
N PRO A 82 9.88 1.97 2.85
CA PRO A 82 8.64 1.23 2.72
C PRO A 82 8.10 1.17 1.29
N LEU A 83 8.44 2.12 0.42
CA LEU A 83 7.89 2.21 -0.93
C LEU A 83 8.99 2.31 -1.99
N PHE A 84 8.81 1.56 -3.08
CA PHE A 84 9.65 1.61 -4.26
C PHE A 84 8.78 1.57 -5.52
N VAL A 85 8.91 2.59 -6.36
CA VAL A 85 8.20 2.68 -7.64
C VAL A 85 9.11 2.17 -8.75
N LYS A 86 8.67 1.13 -9.46
CA LYS A 86 9.36 0.57 -10.62
C LYS A 86 8.82 1.12 -11.94
N SER A 87 7.51 1.20 -12.08
CA SER A 87 6.81 1.63 -13.30
C SER A 87 5.37 2.02 -13.00
N GLY A 88 4.72 2.67 -13.97
CA GLY A 88 3.34 3.16 -13.86
C GLY A 88 3.25 4.54 -13.23
N THR A 89 2.03 5.10 -13.25
CA THR A 89 1.69 6.32 -12.53
C THR A 89 1.26 5.94 -11.12
N VAL A 90 1.98 6.45 -10.11
CA VAL A 90 1.64 6.24 -8.70
C VAL A 90 1.12 7.54 -8.10
N ASN A 91 -0.11 7.51 -7.60
CA ASN A 91 -0.71 8.61 -6.86
C ASN A 91 -0.67 8.30 -5.36
N LEU A 92 -0.14 9.24 -4.57
CA LEU A 92 -0.11 9.15 -3.11
C LEU A 92 -1.03 10.25 -2.55
N ALA A 93 -2.03 9.88 -1.75
CA ALA A 93 -3.01 10.82 -1.20
C ALA A 93 -3.31 10.55 0.27
N ASN A 94 -3.35 11.59 1.09
CA ASN A 94 -3.67 11.50 2.53
C ASN A 94 -2.79 10.49 3.29
N LEU A 95 -1.48 10.51 2.99
CA LEU A 95 -0.45 9.70 3.63
C LEU A 95 0.60 10.58 4.32
N THR A 96 1.22 10.03 5.37
CA THR A 96 2.39 10.60 6.06
C THR A 96 3.57 9.63 6.13
#